data_AF-A0A7R8AM67-F1
#
_entry.id   AF-A0A7R8AM67-F1
#
_cell.length_a   1.000
_cell.length_b   1.000
_cell.length_c   1.000
_cell.angle_alpha   90.00
_cell.angle_beta   90.00
_cell.angle_gamma   90.00
#
_symmetry.space_group_name_H-M   'P 1'
#
loop_
_entity.id
_entity.type
_entity.pdbx_description
1 polymer ?
#
loop_
_entity_poly.entity_id
_entity_poly.type
_entity_poly.pdbx_seq_one_letter_code
_entity_poly.pdbx_strand_id
1 'polypeptide(L)'
;MDPSQVRVLPKIDTSAGHNFTQPSKRINEGQDVNEFLSSKAYVDIMTFLLQLNRSMFPSKLSDGRVQTWSLNCEAVEYSAPVRQLQQLLSKLETILEEAPPDTGPRRFGNISFRKWHQIVESRATSLLEECLSSEILQTPSSESGGPTAEVELVAYFLGSWGSPQRLDYGTGHELSFLAFLAGIWKLHGFPQNSPGVEERAIVLGVIQPYLELVRSIIKRYTLEPAGSHGVWGLDDHSFMPYIFGAAQLAPAISESDPIPEEGSLPDAPAPGGVTKANVVQRERTENLYFSAIGFIYDVKRGPFWEHSPMLYDISGIQAGWGKINKGMIKMYNAEVLSKFPVVQHFPFGSLFRWERDPNAPIPTATAHTTTTTRRTDEPAPSVSSQAAGPGTKAPWASTRTPGPSSSTPRGGASTIPDTSRLPPGASAPTRAPWANTQRGGSTSTGDSTPAGQVPTKAPWAK
;
A
#
# COMPACT_ATOMS: atom_id res chain seq x y z
N MET A 1 10.35 -23.56 -14.11
CA MET A 1 10.21 -22.14 -14.52
C MET A 1 11.55 -21.49 -14.28
N ASP A 2 12.06 -20.77 -15.28
CA ASP A 2 13.33 -20.07 -15.21
C ASP A 2 13.26 -19.00 -14.10
N PRO A 3 14.12 -19.04 -13.06
CA PRO A 3 14.12 -18.08 -11.97
C PRO A 3 14.43 -16.63 -12.41
N SER A 4 14.84 -16.42 -13.67
CA SER A 4 15.09 -15.08 -14.24
C SER A 4 13.83 -14.39 -14.81
N GLN A 5 12.70 -15.09 -14.93
CA GLN A 5 11.53 -14.54 -15.62
C GLN A 5 10.69 -13.67 -14.67
N VAL A 6 10.64 -12.37 -14.97
CA VAL A 6 9.76 -11.40 -14.28
C VAL A 6 8.31 -11.87 -14.40
N ARG A 7 7.63 -12.02 -13.26
CA ARG A 7 6.22 -12.40 -13.24
C ARG A 7 5.36 -11.23 -13.69
N VAL A 8 4.54 -11.46 -14.70
CA VAL A 8 3.58 -10.50 -15.27
C VAL A 8 2.16 -11.02 -15.01
N LEU A 9 1.21 -10.12 -14.78
CA LEU A 9 -0.20 -10.49 -14.59
C LEU A 9 -0.71 -11.19 -15.85
N PRO A 10 -1.18 -12.44 -15.76
CA PRO A 10 -1.65 -13.17 -16.93
C PRO A 10 -2.90 -12.53 -17.50
N LYS A 11 -2.93 -12.39 -18.83
CA LYS A 11 -4.12 -11.97 -19.57
C LYS A 11 -5.06 -13.15 -19.79
N ILE A 12 -6.36 -12.87 -19.90
CA ILE A 12 -7.38 -13.88 -20.17
C ILE A 12 -7.17 -14.43 -21.59
N ASP A 13 -7.26 -15.75 -21.72
CA ASP A 13 -7.24 -16.39 -23.02
C ASP A 13 -8.63 -16.26 -23.66
N THR A 14 -8.78 -15.30 -24.57
CA THR A 14 -10.03 -15.04 -25.28
C THR A 14 -10.44 -16.20 -26.20
N SER A 15 -9.51 -17.11 -26.55
CA SER A 15 -9.79 -18.27 -27.38
C SER A 15 -10.41 -19.44 -26.59
N ALA A 16 -10.07 -19.56 -25.30
CA ALA A 16 -10.61 -20.59 -24.41
C ALA A 16 -12.03 -20.28 -23.92
N GLY A 17 -12.52 -19.06 -24.18
CA GLY A 17 -13.75 -18.55 -23.59
C GLY A 17 -13.56 -18.16 -22.11
N HIS A 18 -14.40 -17.24 -21.64
CA HIS A 18 -14.40 -16.78 -20.25
C HIS A 18 -15.84 -16.51 -19.82
N ASN A 19 -16.19 -16.83 -18.57
CA ASN A 19 -17.52 -16.55 -18.01
C ASN A 19 -17.40 -15.43 -16.99
N PHE A 20 -17.93 -14.25 -17.33
CA PHE A 20 -18.01 -13.12 -16.41
C PHE A 20 -19.13 -13.34 -15.40
N THR A 21 -18.99 -12.71 -14.24
CA THR A 21 -19.94 -12.87 -13.13
C THR A 21 -20.18 -11.54 -12.46
N GLN A 22 -21.37 -11.33 -11.88
CA GLN A 22 -21.58 -10.18 -11.00
C GLN A 22 -20.64 -10.29 -9.78
N PRO A 23 -19.74 -9.32 -9.54
CA PRO A 23 -18.86 -9.37 -8.39
C PRO A 23 -19.66 -9.38 -7.08
N SER A 24 -19.21 -10.18 -6.12
CA SER A 24 -19.91 -10.39 -4.85
C SER A 24 -18.96 -10.32 -3.67
N LYS A 25 -19.48 -9.91 -2.51
CA LYS A 25 -18.71 -9.87 -1.26
C LYS A 25 -18.41 -11.31 -0.80
N ARG A 26 -17.14 -11.59 -0.47
CA ARG A 26 -16.68 -12.89 0.06
C ARG A 26 -16.02 -12.81 1.43
N ILE A 27 -15.41 -11.68 1.78
CA ILE A 27 -14.76 -11.46 3.08
C ILE A 27 -15.79 -10.88 4.07
N ASN A 28 -16.31 -11.71 4.97
CA ASN A 28 -17.33 -11.36 5.96
C ASN A 28 -16.79 -11.35 7.39
N GLU A 29 -15.79 -12.17 7.68
CA GLU A 29 -15.10 -12.22 8.96
C GLU A 29 -13.58 -12.39 8.82
N GLY A 30 -12.87 -12.37 9.94
CA GLY A 30 -11.40 -12.41 9.95
C GLY A 30 -10.81 -13.69 9.36
N GLN A 31 -11.52 -14.82 9.43
CA GLN A 31 -11.04 -16.10 8.87
C GLN A 31 -11.02 -16.08 7.33
N ASP A 32 -11.98 -15.42 6.71
CA ASP A 32 -12.07 -15.29 5.25
C ASP A 32 -10.85 -14.56 4.67
N VAL A 33 -10.19 -13.70 5.45
CA VAL A 33 -8.94 -13.05 5.02
C VAL A 33 -7.85 -14.09 4.73
N ASN A 34 -7.78 -15.20 5.47
CA ASN A 34 -6.81 -16.25 5.17
C ASN A 34 -7.12 -16.96 3.85
N GLU A 35 -8.40 -17.13 3.53
CA GLU A 35 -8.82 -17.69 2.25
C GLU A 35 -8.49 -16.72 1.11
N PHE A 36 -8.76 -15.42 1.30
CA PHE A 36 -8.33 -14.35 0.38
C PHE A 36 -6.83 -14.41 0.10
N LEU A 37 -5.99 -14.45 1.14
CA LEU A 37 -4.53 -14.48 1.01
C LEU A 37 -4.00 -15.76 0.32
N SER A 38 -4.84 -16.80 0.22
CA SER A 38 -4.54 -18.03 -0.51
C SER A 38 -5.22 -18.11 -1.88
N SER A 39 -5.94 -17.07 -2.30
CA SER A 39 -6.74 -17.06 -3.52
C SER A 39 -5.97 -16.59 -4.75
N LYS A 40 -6.48 -16.93 -5.94
CA LYS A 40 -6.02 -16.40 -7.23
C LYS A 40 -6.17 -14.88 -7.30
N ALA A 41 -7.24 -14.32 -6.73
CA ALA A 41 -7.44 -12.87 -6.66
C ALA A 41 -6.26 -12.15 -5.98
N TYR A 42 -5.85 -12.63 -4.80
CA TYR A 42 -4.71 -12.08 -4.07
C TYR A 42 -3.41 -12.15 -4.89
N VAL A 43 -3.17 -13.31 -5.50
CA VAL A 43 -1.99 -13.55 -6.34
C VAL A 43 -1.95 -12.59 -7.52
N ASP A 44 -3.08 -12.38 -8.20
CA ASP A 44 -3.19 -11.48 -9.34
C ASP A 44 -2.99 -10.02 -8.92
N ILE A 45 -3.64 -9.56 -7.84
CA ILE A 45 -3.50 -8.21 -7.29
C ILE A 45 -2.03 -7.92 -6.95
N MET A 46 -1.37 -8.83 -6.21
CA MET A 46 0.04 -8.66 -5.85
C MET A 46 0.95 -8.71 -7.07
N THR A 47 0.67 -9.57 -8.05
CA THR A 47 1.45 -9.64 -9.28
C THR A 47 1.39 -8.32 -10.04
N PHE A 48 0.20 -7.74 -10.19
CA PHE A 48 0.04 -6.46 -10.89
C PHE A 48 0.72 -5.31 -10.16
N LEU A 49 0.55 -5.21 -8.83
CA LEU A 49 1.24 -4.20 -8.02
C LEU A 49 2.76 -4.27 -8.19
N LEU A 50 3.33 -5.48 -8.16
CA LEU A 50 4.77 -5.69 -8.31
C LEU A 50 5.26 -5.42 -9.73
N GLN A 51 4.45 -5.78 -10.73
CA GLN A 51 4.71 -5.48 -12.13
C GLN A 51 4.78 -3.96 -12.37
N LEU A 52 3.80 -3.20 -11.87
CA LEU A 52 3.81 -1.73 -11.92
C LEU A 52 4.96 -1.14 -11.09
N ASN A 53 5.27 -1.71 -9.92
CA ASN A 53 6.38 -1.23 -9.10
C ASN A 53 7.73 -1.38 -9.81
N ARG A 54 7.95 -2.51 -10.50
CA ARG A 54 9.20 -2.75 -11.25
C ARG A 54 9.40 -1.73 -12.37
N SER A 55 8.34 -1.31 -13.06
CA SER A 55 8.45 -0.36 -14.18
C SER A 55 8.92 1.04 -13.76
N MET A 56 8.75 1.36 -12.47
CA MET A 56 9.10 2.65 -11.87
C MET A 56 10.54 2.75 -11.38
N PHE A 57 11.32 1.66 -11.37
CA PHE A 57 12.75 1.75 -11.10
C PHE A 57 13.47 2.47 -12.26
N PRO A 58 14.46 3.33 -11.97
CA PRO A 58 15.30 3.93 -13.01
C PRO A 58 15.92 2.84 -13.89
N SER A 59 16.03 3.11 -15.19
CA SER A 59 16.53 2.11 -16.15
C SER A 59 17.99 2.37 -16.50
N LYS A 60 18.81 1.31 -16.51
CA LYS A 60 20.14 1.34 -17.10
C LYS A 60 20.02 1.19 -18.61
N LEU A 61 20.48 2.18 -19.35
CA LEU A 61 20.53 2.14 -20.81
C LEU A 61 21.80 1.43 -21.27
N SER A 62 21.79 0.93 -22.51
CA SER A 62 22.92 0.18 -23.10
C SER A 62 24.20 1.01 -23.23
N ASP A 63 24.09 2.34 -23.25
CA ASP A 63 25.20 3.29 -23.30
C ASP A 63 25.75 3.67 -21.90
N GLY A 64 25.23 3.04 -20.84
CA GLY A 64 25.64 3.28 -19.46
C GLY A 64 24.94 4.45 -18.78
N ARG A 65 24.08 5.21 -19.50
CA ARG A 65 23.26 6.26 -18.88
C ARG A 65 22.13 5.65 -18.04
N VAL A 66 21.66 6.43 -17.07
CA VAL A 66 20.48 6.09 -16.26
C VAL A 66 19.32 6.97 -16.70
N GLN A 67 18.22 6.34 -17.07
CA GLN A 67 16.94 7.00 -17.33
C GLN A 67 16.11 6.97 -16.05
N THR A 68 15.75 8.14 -15.52
CA THR A 68 14.82 8.28 -14.39
C THR A 68 13.40 8.53 -14.90
N TRP A 69 12.43 8.27 -14.04
CA TRP A 69 11.01 8.31 -14.39
C TRP A 69 10.25 9.27 -13.47
N SER A 70 10.55 10.58 -13.54
CA SER A 70 9.84 11.59 -12.74
C SER A 70 8.38 11.74 -13.17
N LEU A 71 7.56 12.40 -12.34
CA LEU A 71 6.13 12.60 -12.60
C LEU A 71 5.83 13.28 -13.94
N ASN A 72 6.68 14.23 -14.35
CA ASN A 72 6.54 14.98 -15.60
C ASN A 72 7.54 14.53 -16.68
N CYS A 73 7.96 13.26 -16.65
CA CYS A 73 8.98 12.76 -17.56
C CYS A 73 8.48 12.75 -19.02
N GLU A 74 9.05 13.63 -19.85
CA GLU A 74 8.71 13.74 -21.29
C GLU A 74 9.05 12.48 -22.10
N ALA A 75 9.94 11.62 -21.58
CA ALA A 75 10.31 10.36 -22.23
C ALA A 75 9.22 9.27 -22.12
N VAL A 76 8.14 9.52 -21.36
CA VAL A 76 7.05 8.57 -21.19
C VAL A 76 5.97 8.88 -22.22
N GLU A 77 5.83 7.98 -23.20
CA GLU A 77 4.77 8.05 -24.19
C GLU A 77 3.50 7.38 -23.66
N TYR A 78 2.38 8.10 -23.74
CA TYR A 78 1.08 7.57 -23.36
C TYR A 78 0.35 6.95 -24.55
N SER A 79 0.05 5.66 -24.43
CA SER A 79 -0.76 4.88 -25.36
C SER A 79 -2.19 5.46 -25.47
N ALA A 80 -2.92 5.08 -26.52
CA ALA A 80 -4.31 5.50 -26.68
C ALA A 80 -5.20 5.10 -25.48
N PRO A 81 -5.16 3.86 -24.95
CA PRO A 81 -5.90 3.50 -23.74
C PRO A 81 -5.55 4.34 -22.51
N VAL A 82 -4.25 4.65 -22.30
CA VAL A 82 -3.83 5.52 -21.19
C VAL A 82 -4.41 6.93 -21.34
N ARG A 83 -4.40 7.49 -22.56
CA ARG A 83 -5.00 8.81 -22.82
C ARG A 83 -6.52 8.82 -22.64
N GLN A 84 -7.20 7.73 -23.00
CA GLN A 84 -8.64 7.62 -22.75
C GLN A 84 -8.95 7.54 -21.25
N LEU A 85 -8.11 6.84 -20.46
CA LEU A 85 -8.22 6.84 -19.00
C LEU A 85 -7.91 8.21 -18.38
N GLN A 86 -6.97 8.98 -18.94
CA GLN A 86 -6.77 10.38 -18.53
C GLN A 86 -8.02 11.23 -18.79
N GLN A 87 -8.67 11.03 -19.93
CA GLN A 87 -9.92 11.71 -20.25
C GLN A 87 -11.04 11.32 -19.28
N LEU A 88 -11.14 10.03 -18.90
CA LEU A 88 -12.08 9.56 -17.88
C LEU A 88 -11.87 10.30 -16.55
N LEU A 89 -10.62 10.43 -16.08
CA LEU A 89 -10.29 11.14 -14.85
C LEU A 89 -10.63 12.64 -14.95
N SER A 90 -10.37 13.29 -16.09
CA SER A 90 -10.74 14.69 -16.31
C SER A 90 -12.26 14.91 -16.31
N LYS A 91 -13.04 13.98 -16.86
CA LYS A 91 -14.51 14.02 -16.77
C LYS A 91 -14.99 13.87 -15.32
N LEU A 92 -14.39 12.97 -14.54
CA LEU A 92 -14.70 12.81 -13.12
C LEU A 92 -14.36 14.06 -12.29
N GLU A 93 -13.24 14.72 -12.62
CA GLU A 93 -12.88 16.02 -12.04
C GLU A 93 -13.93 17.09 -12.37
N THR A 94 -14.41 17.14 -13.62
CA THR A 94 -15.47 18.09 -14.03
C THR A 94 -16.77 17.88 -13.23
N ILE A 95 -17.12 16.63 -12.90
CA ILE A 95 -18.31 16.32 -12.08
C ILE A 95 -18.21 16.93 -10.67
N LEU A 96 -17.01 17.26 -10.15
CA LEU A 96 -16.87 17.97 -8.87
C LEU A 96 -17.54 19.34 -8.90
N GLU A 97 -17.60 19.99 -10.06
CA GLU A 97 -18.28 21.28 -10.22
C GLU A 97 -19.81 21.15 -10.23
N GLU A 98 -20.34 19.98 -10.60
CA GLU A 98 -21.78 19.69 -10.56
C GLU A 98 -22.30 19.38 -9.14
N ALA A 99 -21.38 19.09 -8.22
CA ALA A 99 -21.65 18.78 -6.82
C ALA A 99 -20.89 19.72 -5.87
N PRO A 100 -21.20 21.03 -5.86
CA PRO A 100 -20.51 21.96 -4.97
C PRO A 100 -20.66 21.56 -3.50
N PRO A 101 -19.63 21.78 -2.66
CA PRO A 101 -19.73 21.66 -1.22
C PRO A 101 -20.94 22.42 -0.68
N ASP A 102 -21.76 21.79 0.17
CA ASP A 102 -22.74 22.51 1.01
C ASP A 102 -21.97 23.57 1.85
N THR A 103 -22.58 24.63 2.38
CA THR A 103 -21.86 25.71 3.10
C THR A 103 -22.12 25.74 4.61
N GLY A 104 -22.98 24.85 5.13
CA GLY A 104 -23.30 24.78 6.55
C GLY A 104 -22.12 24.38 7.46
N PRO A 105 -22.19 24.69 8.78
CA PRO A 105 -21.21 24.26 9.76
C PRO A 105 -21.23 22.74 9.93
N ARG A 106 -20.06 22.08 10.02
CA ARG A 106 -19.97 20.61 10.04
C ARG A 106 -18.90 20.10 10.99
N ARG A 107 -19.11 18.86 11.44
CA ARG A 107 -18.14 18.09 12.25
C ARG A 107 -17.54 16.89 11.51
N PHE A 108 -18.20 16.41 10.46
CA PHE A 108 -17.85 15.22 9.68
C PHE A 108 -17.72 15.60 8.20
N GLY A 109 -17.45 14.60 7.35
CA GLY A 109 -17.40 14.76 5.90
C GLY A 109 -18.62 15.49 5.29
N ASN A 110 -18.40 16.14 4.15
CA ASN A 110 -19.39 16.93 3.45
C ASN A 110 -20.39 16.03 2.71
N ILE A 111 -21.68 16.19 3.01
CA ILE A 111 -22.75 15.41 2.42
C ILE A 111 -22.85 15.54 0.89
N SER A 112 -22.33 16.62 0.29
CA SER A 112 -22.28 16.80 -1.17
C SER A 112 -21.46 15.70 -1.86
N PHE A 113 -20.58 14.99 -1.14
CA PHE A 113 -19.91 13.82 -1.68
C PHE A 113 -20.90 12.72 -2.11
N ARG A 114 -22.03 12.56 -1.40
CA ARG A 114 -23.09 11.62 -1.81
C ARG A 114 -23.68 12.01 -3.16
N LYS A 115 -23.89 13.31 -3.38
CA LYS A 115 -24.38 13.83 -4.65
C LYS A 115 -23.36 13.58 -5.77
N TRP A 116 -22.08 13.88 -5.52
CA TRP A 116 -21.01 13.61 -6.49
C TRP A 116 -20.97 12.12 -6.86
N HIS A 117 -20.93 11.24 -5.86
CA HIS A 117 -20.90 9.79 -6.07
C HIS A 117 -22.14 9.29 -6.82
N GLN A 118 -23.33 9.80 -6.49
CA GLN A 118 -24.57 9.45 -7.20
C GLN A 118 -24.54 9.86 -8.68
N ILE A 119 -23.95 11.03 -8.99
CA ILE A 119 -23.77 11.46 -10.38
C ILE A 119 -22.81 10.51 -11.10
N VAL A 120 -21.66 10.19 -10.49
CA VAL A 120 -20.70 9.23 -11.05
C VAL A 120 -21.34 7.86 -11.27
N GLU A 121 -22.09 7.35 -10.29
CA GLU A 121 -22.80 6.06 -10.38
C GLU A 121 -23.81 6.05 -11.53
N SER A 122 -24.62 7.11 -11.66
CA SER A 122 -25.61 7.24 -12.74
C SER A 122 -25.00 7.33 -14.15
N ARG A 123 -23.73 7.74 -14.25
CA ARG A 123 -23.01 7.92 -15.52
C ARG A 123 -21.90 6.88 -15.72
N ALA A 124 -21.77 5.89 -14.85
CA ALA A 124 -20.62 4.99 -14.82
C ALA A 124 -20.46 4.23 -16.14
N THR A 125 -21.53 3.60 -16.63
CA THR A 125 -21.54 2.90 -17.92
C THR A 125 -21.15 3.85 -19.06
N SER A 126 -21.82 5.00 -19.22
CA SER A 126 -21.51 5.92 -20.33
C SER A 126 -20.09 6.48 -20.26
N LEU A 127 -19.59 6.80 -19.05
CA LEU A 127 -18.22 7.25 -18.85
C LEU A 127 -17.20 6.20 -19.29
N LEU A 128 -17.45 4.93 -18.96
CA LEU A 128 -16.57 3.83 -19.37
C LEU A 128 -16.70 3.55 -20.87
N GLU A 129 -17.90 3.55 -21.45
CA GLU A 129 -18.11 3.37 -22.89
C GLU A 129 -17.42 4.44 -23.74
N GLU A 130 -17.37 5.68 -23.25
CA GLU A 130 -16.69 6.77 -23.94
C GLU A 130 -15.16 6.71 -23.83
N CYS A 131 -14.62 6.01 -22.82
CA CYS A 131 -13.20 6.04 -22.45
C CYS A 131 -12.52 4.66 -22.43
N LEU A 132 -13.22 3.60 -22.77
CA LEU A 132 -12.68 2.26 -22.96
C LEU A 132 -13.22 1.69 -24.28
N SER A 133 -12.45 0.79 -24.89
CA SER A 133 -12.87 0.16 -26.13
C SER A 133 -14.09 -0.73 -25.91
N SER A 134 -15.02 -0.73 -26.87
CA SER A 134 -16.20 -1.59 -26.82
C SER A 134 -15.83 -3.07 -26.80
N GLU A 135 -14.71 -3.44 -27.42
CA GLU A 135 -14.19 -4.81 -27.40
C GLU A 135 -13.87 -5.29 -25.98
N ILE A 136 -13.42 -4.40 -25.10
CA ILE A 136 -13.14 -4.71 -23.69
C ILE A 136 -14.46 -4.81 -22.92
N LEU A 137 -15.29 -3.77 -22.95
CA LEU A 137 -16.51 -3.70 -22.13
C LEU A 137 -17.51 -4.78 -22.52
N GLN A 138 -17.68 -5.00 -23.83
CA GLN A 138 -18.63 -5.95 -24.39
C GLN A 138 -18.00 -7.33 -24.64
N THR A 139 -16.84 -7.64 -24.04
CA THR A 139 -16.30 -9.01 -24.08
C THR A 139 -17.36 -9.96 -23.49
N PRO A 140 -17.91 -10.89 -24.29
CA PRO A 140 -19.05 -11.69 -23.87
C PRO A 140 -18.62 -12.84 -22.97
N SER A 141 -19.53 -13.28 -22.10
CA SER A 141 -19.41 -14.58 -21.46
C SER A 141 -19.53 -15.72 -22.49
N SER A 142 -18.87 -16.85 -22.25
CA SER A 142 -19.05 -18.05 -23.08
C SER A 142 -20.45 -18.66 -22.94
N GLU A 143 -21.06 -18.51 -21.77
CA GLU A 143 -22.47 -18.84 -21.56
C GLU A 143 -23.39 -17.81 -22.23
N SER A 144 -24.33 -18.30 -23.04
CA SER A 144 -25.31 -17.46 -23.73
C SER A 144 -26.18 -16.69 -22.73
N GLY A 145 -26.22 -15.36 -22.85
CA GLY A 145 -26.97 -14.48 -21.95
C GLY A 145 -26.25 -14.16 -20.63
N GLY A 146 -25.00 -14.60 -20.45
CA GLY A 146 -24.17 -14.17 -19.32
C GLY A 146 -23.77 -12.70 -19.41
N PRO A 147 -23.33 -12.09 -18.28
CA PRO A 147 -22.88 -10.70 -18.27
C PRO A 147 -21.61 -10.53 -19.13
N THR A 148 -21.33 -9.30 -19.52
CA THR A 148 -20.05 -8.92 -20.15
C THR A 148 -19.03 -8.51 -19.09
N ALA A 149 -17.78 -8.29 -19.52
CA ALA A 149 -16.73 -7.78 -18.65
C ALA A 149 -17.08 -6.44 -17.97
N GLU A 150 -17.92 -5.62 -18.61
CA GLU A 150 -18.40 -4.33 -18.08
C GLU A 150 -18.92 -4.45 -16.64
N VAL A 151 -19.70 -5.49 -16.33
CA VAL A 151 -20.31 -5.67 -15.00
C VAL A 151 -19.25 -5.76 -13.91
N GLU A 152 -18.12 -6.41 -14.20
CA GLU A 152 -17.02 -6.52 -13.25
C GLU A 152 -16.21 -5.22 -13.18
N LEU A 153 -15.90 -4.62 -14.34
CA LEU A 153 -15.13 -3.37 -14.40
C LEU A 153 -15.85 -2.20 -13.72
N VAL A 154 -17.16 -2.06 -13.90
CA VAL A 154 -17.99 -1.04 -13.23
C VAL A 154 -17.93 -1.20 -11.71
N ALA A 155 -17.95 -2.43 -11.18
CA ALA A 155 -17.88 -2.67 -9.75
C ALA A 155 -16.56 -2.19 -9.13
N TYR A 156 -15.42 -2.49 -9.77
CA TYR A 156 -14.11 -2.02 -9.31
C TYR A 156 -13.97 -0.51 -9.49
N PHE A 157 -14.45 0.03 -10.61
CA PHE A 157 -14.48 1.47 -10.88
C PHE A 157 -15.24 2.23 -9.80
N LEU A 158 -16.49 1.86 -9.51
CA LEU A 158 -17.30 2.53 -8.48
C LEU A 158 -16.71 2.39 -7.07
N GLY A 159 -16.07 1.24 -6.78
CA GLY A 159 -15.35 1.03 -5.52
C GLY A 159 -14.14 1.95 -5.32
N SER A 160 -13.66 2.65 -6.35
CA SER A 160 -12.39 3.37 -6.36
C SER A 160 -12.42 4.75 -5.68
N TRP A 161 -13.59 5.28 -5.32
CA TRP A 161 -13.75 6.72 -5.04
C TRP A 161 -14.08 7.09 -3.58
N GLY A 162 -14.26 6.12 -2.70
CA GLY A 162 -14.67 6.33 -1.30
C GLY A 162 -16.06 5.78 -0.99
N SER A 163 -16.49 5.83 0.27
CA SER A 163 -17.84 5.40 0.68
C SER A 163 -18.78 6.59 0.81
N PRO A 164 -19.84 6.71 -0.01
CA PRO A 164 -20.81 7.80 0.14
C PRO A 164 -21.63 7.68 1.42
N GLN A 165 -21.81 6.48 1.97
CA GLN A 165 -22.53 6.29 3.23
C GLN A 165 -21.71 6.83 4.40
N ARG A 166 -20.42 6.47 4.46
CA ARG A 166 -19.52 6.84 5.57
C ARG A 166 -18.81 8.18 5.37
N LEU A 167 -18.81 8.72 4.16
CA LEU A 167 -18.09 9.94 3.79
C LEU A 167 -16.58 9.81 4.05
N ASP A 168 -16.04 8.63 3.76
CA ASP A 168 -14.64 8.29 3.96
C ASP A 168 -13.95 7.80 2.69
N TYR A 169 -12.62 7.83 2.70
CA TYR A 169 -11.76 7.26 1.67
C TYR A 169 -10.53 6.62 2.33
N GLY A 170 -9.99 5.57 1.73
CA GLY A 170 -8.79 4.90 2.22
C GLY A 170 -8.26 3.83 1.28
N THR A 171 -7.30 3.04 1.76
CA THR A 171 -6.51 2.09 0.97
C THR A 171 -7.33 0.96 0.34
N GLY A 172 -8.51 0.64 0.87
CA GLY A 172 -9.45 -0.31 0.24
C GLY A 172 -10.03 0.22 -1.08
N HIS A 173 -10.25 1.53 -1.18
CA HIS A 173 -10.72 2.18 -2.41
C HIS A 173 -9.58 2.32 -3.42
N GLU A 174 -8.38 2.66 -2.95
CA GLU A 174 -7.15 2.63 -3.75
C GLU A 174 -6.90 1.23 -4.36
N LEU A 175 -7.15 0.17 -3.59
CA LEU A 175 -7.10 -1.22 -4.06
C LEU A 175 -8.14 -1.53 -5.14
N SER A 176 -9.37 -1.00 -5.02
CA SER A 176 -10.39 -1.14 -6.07
C SER A 176 -9.95 -0.50 -7.39
N PHE A 177 -9.26 0.64 -7.34
CA PHE A 177 -8.73 1.28 -8.56
C PHE A 177 -7.61 0.45 -9.19
N LEU A 178 -6.72 -0.11 -8.38
CA LEU A 178 -5.70 -1.06 -8.85
C LEU A 178 -6.35 -2.28 -9.54
N ALA A 179 -7.43 -2.82 -8.96
CA ALA A 179 -8.17 -3.93 -9.53
C ALA A 179 -8.89 -3.56 -10.83
N PHE A 180 -9.44 -2.34 -10.94
CA PHE A 180 -10.02 -1.84 -12.19
C PHE A 180 -8.98 -1.81 -13.33
N LEU A 181 -7.78 -1.26 -13.08
CA LEU A 181 -6.69 -1.24 -14.06
C LEU A 181 -6.17 -2.64 -14.39
N ALA A 182 -6.03 -3.51 -13.38
CA ALA A 182 -5.67 -4.91 -13.60
C ALA A 182 -6.73 -5.65 -14.41
N GLY A 183 -8.03 -5.36 -14.22
CA GLY A 183 -9.12 -5.91 -15.03
C GLY A 183 -8.96 -5.56 -16.50
N ILE A 184 -8.71 -4.28 -16.81
CA ILE A 184 -8.44 -3.80 -18.17
C ILE A 184 -7.18 -4.49 -18.74
N TRP A 185 -6.12 -4.63 -17.96
CA TRP A 185 -4.91 -5.37 -18.37
C TRP A 185 -5.21 -6.82 -18.73
N LYS A 186 -5.97 -7.53 -17.90
CA LYS A 186 -6.34 -8.93 -18.11
C LYS A 186 -7.17 -9.11 -19.38
N LEU A 187 -7.93 -8.10 -19.78
CA LEU A 187 -8.77 -8.08 -20.98
C LEU A 187 -8.04 -7.55 -22.23
N HIS A 188 -6.70 -7.48 -22.20
CA HIS A 188 -5.89 -6.97 -23.30
C HIS A 188 -6.16 -5.50 -23.67
N GLY A 189 -6.68 -4.71 -22.73
CA GLY A 189 -7.04 -3.32 -23.00
C GLY A 189 -5.87 -2.35 -23.16
N PHE A 190 -4.64 -2.80 -22.87
CA PHE A 190 -3.41 -2.04 -23.10
C PHE A 190 -2.54 -2.70 -24.16
N PRO A 191 -1.83 -1.92 -25.00
CA PRO A 191 -0.97 -2.44 -26.05
C PRO A 191 0.16 -3.30 -25.50
N GLN A 192 0.61 -4.25 -26.33
CA GLN A 192 1.76 -5.09 -26.01
C GLN A 192 3.05 -4.36 -26.39
N ASN A 193 3.53 -3.54 -25.47
CA ASN A 193 4.82 -2.84 -25.58
C ASN A 193 5.96 -3.66 -24.93
N SER A 194 7.20 -3.18 -25.07
CA SER A 194 8.35 -3.73 -24.34
C SER A 194 8.11 -3.68 -22.82
N PRO A 195 8.64 -4.64 -22.05
CA PRO A 195 8.40 -4.72 -20.60
C PRO A 195 8.69 -3.40 -19.87
N GLY A 196 7.74 -2.95 -19.06
CA GLY A 196 7.86 -1.75 -18.25
C GLY A 196 7.49 -0.44 -18.96
N VAL A 197 7.28 -0.44 -20.28
CA VAL A 197 6.85 0.77 -21.00
C VAL A 197 5.39 1.10 -20.68
N GLU A 198 4.48 0.15 -20.92
CA GLU A 198 3.05 0.37 -20.71
C GLU A 198 2.70 0.44 -19.22
N GLU A 199 3.33 -0.39 -18.40
CA GLU A 199 3.19 -0.35 -16.95
C GLU A 199 3.53 1.03 -16.37
N ARG A 200 4.61 1.64 -16.87
CA ARG A 200 5.01 2.99 -16.44
C ARG A 200 4.04 4.05 -16.92
N ALA A 201 3.55 3.93 -18.16
CA ALA A 201 2.51 4.80 -18.68
C ALA A 201 1.22 4.70 -17.84
N ILE A 202 0.85 3.51 -17.34
CA ILE A 202 -0.27 3.33 -16.40
C ILE A 202 0.00 4.05 -15.07
N VAL A 203 1.20 3.89 -14.49
CA VAL A 203 1.52 4.53 -13.19
C VAL A 203 1.53 6.06 -13.31
N LEU A 204 2.27 6.61 -14.26
CA LEU A 204 2.44 8.06 -14.38
C LEU A 204 1.27 8.74 -15.11
N GLY A 205 0.68 8.06 -16.08
CA GLY A 205 -0.42 8.60 -16.88
C GLY A 205 -1.80 8.39 -16.27
N VAL A 206 -2.00 7.41 -15.39
CA VAL A 206 -3.33 7.09 -14.84
C VAL A 206 -3.35 7.09 -13.32
N ILE A 207 -2.46 6.36 -12.65
CA ILE A 207 -2.45 6.27 -11.18
C ILE A 207 -2.08 7.61 -10.55
N GLN A 208 -1.08 8.34 -11.07
CA GLN A 208 -0.74 9.66 -10.55
C GLN A 208 -1.92 10.65 -10.65
N PRO A 209 -2.55 10.86 -11.83
CA PRO A 209 -3.73 11.73 -11.93
C PRO A 209 -4.92 11.26 -11.09
N TYR A 210 -5.10 9.94 -10.90
CA TYR A 210 -6.08 9.40 -9.98
C TYR A 210 -5.83 9.86 -8.54
N LEU A 211 -4.58 9.77 -8.06
CA LEU A 211 -4.21 10.21 -6.72
C LEU A 211 -4.41 11.72 -6.53
N GLU A 212 -4.13 12.52 -7.55
CA GLU A 212 -4.41 13.96 -7.55
C GLU A 212 -5.91 14.25 -7.44
N LEU A 213 -6.73 13.58 -8.25
CA LEU A 213 -8.18 13.68 -8.18
C LEU A 213 -8.72 13.27 -6.81
N VAL A 214 -8.26 12.15 -6.26
CA VAL A 214 -8.64 11.69 -4.91
C VAL A 214 -8.28 12.75 -3.85
N ARG A 215 -7.09 13.35 -3.91
CA ARG A 215 -6.71 14.46 -2.99
C ARG A 215 -7.63 15.66 -3.13
N SER A 216 -8.04 16.00 -4.36
CA SER A 216 -9.03 17.05 -4.62
C SER A 216 -10.39 16.70 -4.02
N ILE A 217 -10.87 15.46 -4.18
CA ILE A 217 -12.12 14.96 -3.58
C ILE A 217 -12.05 15.04 -2.05
N ILE A 218 -10.97 14.52 -1.44
CA ILE A 218 -10.76 14.54 0.01
C ILE A 218 -10.78 15.98 0.53
N LYS A 219 -10.08 16.92 -0.11
CA LYS A 219 -10.06 18.32 0.33
C LYS A 219 -11.41 19.00 0.13
N ARG A 220 -12.05 18.81 -1.03
CA ARG A 220 -13.32 19.46 -1.40
C ARG A 220 -14.46 19.02 -0.50
N TYR A 221 -14.51 17.73 -0.17
CA TYR A 221 -15.58 17.17 0.67
C TYR A 221 -15.14 16.84 2.10
N THR A 222 -13.91 17.13 2.48
CA THR A 222 -13.39 16.86 3.83
C THR A 222 -13.62 15.40 4.25
N LEU A 223 -13.30 14.47 3.35
CA LEU A 223 -13.54 13.03 3.61
C LEU A 223 -12.70 12.54 4.79
N GLU A 224 -13.28 11.61 5.54
CA GLU A 224 -12.61 10.98 6.66
C GLU A 224 -11.67 9.85 6.22
N PRO A 225 -10.62 9.55 7.00
CA PRO A 225 -9.77 8.39 6.77
C PRO A 225 -10.55 7.08 7.02
N ALA A 226 -10.73 6.26 5.99
CA ALA A 226 -11.40 4.97 6.12
C ALA A 226 -10.50 3.95 6.84
N GLY A 227 -11.05 3.25 7.83
CA GLY A 227 -10.31 2.21 8.57
C GLY A 227 -9.15 2.78 9.39
N SER A 228 -9.27 4.02 9.90
CA SER A 228 -8.19 4.73 10.56
C SER A 228 -7.50 3.89 11.65
N HIS A 229 -6.18 3.76 11.55
CA HIS A 229 -5.32 3.24 12.62
C HIS A 229 -4.90 4.36 13.60
N GLY A 230 -5.58 5.51 13.55
CA GLY A 230 -5.09 6.76 14.13
C GLY A 230 -3.72 7.14 13.56
N VAL A 231 -2.87 7.72 14.39
CA VAL A 231 -1.49 8.11 14.01
C VAL A 231 -0.55 6.94 13.70
N TRP A 232 -1.01 5.69 13.84
CA TRP A 232 -0.20 4.50 13.62
C TRP A 232 -0.32 3.90 12.22
N GLY A 233 -1.15 4.48 11.35
CA GLY A 233 -1.16 4.16 9.93
C GLY A 233 0.07 4.73 9.22
N LEU A 234 0.36 4.24 8.01
CA LEU A 234 1.37 4.86 7.14
C LEU A 234 0.96 6.30 6.78
N ASP A 235 -0.27 6.43 6.32
CA ASP A 235 -0.92 7.62 5.80
C ASP A 235 -2.43 7.43 6.03
N ASP A 236 -3.18 8.53 6.04
CA ASP A 236 -4.62 8.51 6.30
C ASP A 236 -5.42 7.86 5.15
N HIS A 237 -4.93 7.98 3.90
CA HIS A 237 -5.73 7.69 2.70
C HIS A 237 -5.04 6.76 1.70
N SER A 238 -3.72 6.85 1.54
CA SER A 238 -3.01 6.24 0.41
C SER A 238 -1.83 5.37 0.82
N PHE A 239 -1.52 4.35 0.00
CA PHE A 239 -0.35 3.49 0.19
C PHE A 239 0.48 3.37 -1.09
N MET A 240 -0.16 3.16 -2.23
CA MET A 240 0.51 2.99 -3.54
C MET A 240 1.57 4.05 -3.89
N PRO A 241 1.37 5.38 -3.66
CA PRO A 241 2.40 6.37 -4.00
C PRO A 241 3.72 6.14 -3.26
N TYR A 242 3.68 5.59 -2.04
CA TYR A 242 4.89 5.29 -1.27
C TYR A 242 5.66 4.08 -1.82
N ILE A 243 4.96 3.13 -2.44
CA ILE A 243 5.58 1.99 -3.12
C ILE A 243 6.30 2.50 -4.38
N PHE A 244 5.54 3.05 -5.32
CA PHE A 244 6.06 3.48 -6.62
C PHE A 244 7.08 4.62 -6.51
N GLY A 245 6.86 5.56 -5.58
CA GLY A 245 7.78 6.66 -5.35
C GLY A 245 9.11 6.24 -4.73
N ALA A 246 9.11 5.21 -3.88
CA ALA A 246 10.37 4.64 -3.39
C ALA A 246 11.12 3.90 -4.53
N ALA A 247 10.42 3.26 -5.45
CA ALA A 247 11.03 2.64 -6.63
C ALA A 247 11.72 3.68 -7.54
N GLN A 248 11.08 4.83 -7.79
CA GLN A 248 11.65 5.95 -8.57
C GLN A 248 13.02 6.44 -8.06
N LEU A 249 13.30 6.29 -6.76
CA LEU A 249 14.53 6.77 -6.11
C LEU A 249 15.54 5.65 -5.81
N ALA A 250 15.17 4.40 -6.08
CA ALA A 250 16.00 3.22 -5.86
C ALA A 250 17.09 3.08 -6.96
N PRO A 251 18.09 2.20 -6.79
CA PRO A 251 19.13 2.01 -7.80
C PRO A 251 18.57 1.62 -9.15
N ALA A 252 19.25 2.05 -10.22
CA ALA A 252 18.86 1.72 -11.58
C ALA A 252 18.97 0.22 -11.87
N ILE A 253 18.09 -0.29 -12.72
CA ILE A 253 18.01 -1.69 -13.12
C ILE A 253 18.00 -1.84 -14.65
N SER A 254 18.58 -2.94 -15.14
CA SER A 254 18.34 -3.45 -16.49
C SER A 254 17.10 -4.37 -16.51
N GLU A 255 16.59 -4.71 -17.69
CA GLU A 255 15.40 -5.58 -17.84
C GLU A 255 15.53 -6.94 -17.15
N SER A 256 16.72 -7.52 -17.13
CA SER A 256 17.03 -8.81 -16.49
C SER A 256 17.54 -8.69 -15.05
N ASP A 257 17.79 -7.48 -14.55
CA ASP A 257 18.34 -7.30 -13.20
C ASP A 257 17.29 -7.68 -12.15
N PRO A 258 17.67 -8.36 -11.05
CA PRO A 258 16.79 -8.50 -9.90
C PRO A 258 16.49 -7.12 -9.29
N ILE A 259 15.38 -7.03 -8.56
CA ILE A 259 15.03 -5.79 -7.84
C ILE A 259 16.08 -5.54 -6.74
N PRO A 260 16.69 -4.34 -6.66
CA PRO A 260 17.65 -4.00 -5.63
C PRO A 260 17.06 -4.10 -4.23
N GLU A 261 17.78 -4.71 -3.29
CA GLU A 261 17.31 -4.82 -1.91
C GLU A 261 17.57 -3.55 -1.08
N GLU A 262 18.59 -2.77 -1.46
CA GLU A 262 19.14 -1.63 -0.74
C GLU A 262 19.76 -0.63 -1.73
N GLY A 263 20.14 0.56 -1.26
CA GLY A 263 20.73 1.64 -2.04
C GLY A 263 19.71 2.65 -2.56
N SER A 264 20.22 3.68 -3.21
CA SER A 264 19.48 4.79 -3.83
C SER A 264 20.20 5.23 -5.10
N LEU A 265 19.54 5.99 -5.98
CA LEU A 265 20.27 6.76 -7.00
C LEU A 265 21.26 7.73 -6.33
N PRO A 266 22.40 8.06 -6.97
CA PRO A 266 23.38 9.02 -6.45
C PRO A 266 22.77 10.38 -6.11
N ASP A 267 21.88 10.88 -6.97
CA ASP A 267 21.24 12.19 -6.82
C ASP A 267 19.87 12.15 -6.12
N ALA A 268 19.46 10.98 -5.61
CA ALA A 268 18.19 10.87 -4.89
C ALA A 268 18.22 11.67 -3.59
N PRO A 269 17.13 12.37 -3.21
CA PRO A 269 17.01 12.97 -1.89
C PRO A 269 17.16 11.88 -0.81
N ALA A 270 17.87 12.16 0.27
CA ALA A 270 17.97 11.22 1.38
C ALA A 270 16.57 10.94 1.98
N PRO A 271 16.29 9.72 2.48
CA PRO A 271 15.00 9.38 3.10
C PRO A 271 14.57 10.36 4.20
N GLY A 272 15.51 10.83 5.02
CA GLY A 272 15.24 11.84 6.06
C GLY A 272 14.73 13.19 5.52
N GLY A 273 14.82 13.43 4.21
CA GLY A 273 14.29 14.60 3.52
C GLY A 273 12.78 14.78 3.66
N VAL A 274 12.01 13.71 3.91
CA VAL A 274 10.55 13.79 4.12
C VAL A 274 10.16 14.63 5.34
N THR A 275 11.07 14.79 6.30
CA THR A 275 10.88 15.62 7.51
C THR A 275 11.17 17.11 7.27
N LYS A 276 11.68 17.47 6.08
CA LYS A 276 12.13 18.81 5.73
C LYS A 276 11.20 19.41 4.67
N ALA A 277 10.31 20.33 5.10
CA ALA A 277 9.30 20.92 4.24
C ALA A 277 9.85 21.53 2.93
N ASN A 278 11.04 22.13 2.95
CA ASN A 278 11.68 22.69 1.76
C ASN A 278 12.13 21.61 0.75
N VAL A 279 12.60 20.45 1.23
CA VAL A 279 12.95 19.31 0.37
C VAL A 279 11.66 18.75 -0.21
N VAL A 280 10.65 18.52 0.63
CA VAL A 280 9.34 18.01 0.19
C VAL A 280 8.74 18.92 -0.89
N GLN A 281 8.78 20.24 -0.70
CA GLN A 281 8.22 21.18 -1.67
C GLN A 281 8.92 21.13 -3.03
N ARG A 282 10.23 20.83 -3.07
CA ARG A 282 10.99 20.65 -4.31
C ARG A 282 10.69 19.29 -4.96
N GLU A 283 10.68 18.22 -4.18
CA GLU A 283 10.58 16.85 -4.71
C GLU A 283 9.14 16.41 -5.03
N ARG A 284 8.13 17.06 -4.44
CA ARG A 284 6.71 16.65 -4.60
C ARG A 284 6.17 16.75 -6.02
N THR A 285 6.84 17.50 -6.90
CA THR A 285 6.50 17.62 -8.32
C THR A 285 7.23 16.59 -9.20
N GLU A 286 8.24 15.91 -8.65
CA GLU A 286 9.08 14.96 -9.39
C GLU A 286 8.85 13.52 -8.98
N ASN A 287 8.41 13.26 -7.75
CA ASN A 287 8.36 11.92 -7.17
C ASN A 287 7.03 11.61 -6.46
N LEU A 288 6.50 10.41 -6.66
CA LEU A 288 5.23 9.93 -6.07
C LEU A 288 5.24 9.92 -4.54
N TYR A 289 6.35 9.51 -3.91
CA TYR A 289 6.49 9.43 -2.46
C TYR A 289 6.42 10.83 -1.88
N PHE A 290 7.25 11.75 -2.40
CA PHE A 290 7.26 13.14 -1.97
C PHE A 290 5.97 13.88 -2.33
N SER A 291 5.28 13.50 -3.39
CA SER A 291 3.94 14.01 -3.73
C SER A 291 2.92 13.69 -2.62
N ALA A 292 2.93 12.45 -2.11
CA ALA A 292 2.09 12.04 -0.99
C ALA A 292 2.49 12.72 0.33
N ILE A 293 3.80 12.80 0.63
CA ILE A 293 4.29 13.55 1.79
C ILE A 293 3.88 15.03 1.70
N GLY A 294 3.98 15.64 0.52
CA GLY A 294 3.55 17.03 0.29
C GLY A 294 2.08 17.23 0.62
N PHE A 295 1.22 16.29 0.26
CA PHE A 295 -0.19 16.33 0.64
C PHE A 295 -0.40 16.26 2.16
N ILE A 296 0.39 15.45 2.89
CA ILE A 296 0.36 15.44 4.36
C ILE A 296 0.69 16.83 4.91
N TYR A 297 1.72 17.51 4.41
CA TYR A 297 2.06 18.88 4.84
C TYR A 297 0.96 19.89 4.52
N ASP A 298 0.18 19.68 3.46
CA ASP A 298 -0.92 20.57 3.11
C ASP A 298 -2.06 20.48 4.13
N VAL A 299 -2.37 19.27 4.62
CA VAL A 299 -3.57 18.99 5.44
C VAL A 299 -3.30 18.84 6.94
N LYS A 300 -2.08 18.45 7.34
CA LYS A 300 -1.67 18.31 8.75
C LYS A 300 -0.81 19.50 9.20
N ARG A 301 -0.80 19.75 10.50
CA ARG A 301 -0.05 20.82 11.16
C ARG A 301 0.71 20.26 12.35
N GLY A 302 1.79 20.94 12.72
CA GLY A 302 2.69 20.51 13.79
C GLY A 302 3.92 19.76 13.29
N PRO A 303 4.78 19.29 14.20
CA PRO A 303 5.94 18.49 13.86
C PRO A 303 5.58 17.17 13.17
N PHE A 304 6.32 16.81 12.12
CA PHE A 304 6.02 15.63 11.30
C PHE A 304 5.94 14.32 12.10
N TRP A 305 6.80 14.16 13.11
CA TRP A 305 6.85 12.97 13.96
C TRP A 305 5.63 12.82 14.88
N GLU A 306 4.88 13.89 15.17
CA GLU A 306 3.67 13.82 16.00
C GLU A 306 2.48 13.26 15.22
N HIS A 307 2.33 13.67 13.96
CA HIS A 307 1.15 13.34 13.16
C HIS A 307 1.39 12.23 12.12
N SER A 308 2.65 11.88 11.87
CA SER A 308 3.08 10.84 10.91
C SER A 308 4.28 10.03 11.45
N PRO A 309 4.19 9.45 12.66
CA PRO A 309 5.32 8.77 13.32
C PRO A 309 5.87 7.58 12.50
N MET A 310 5.02 6.85 11.78
CA MET A 310 5.48 5.71 10.99
C MET A 310 6.34 6.12 9.79
N LEU A 311 5.92 7.14 9.05
CA LEU A 311 6.72 7.72 7.97
C LEU A 311 7.99 8.38 8.52
N TYR A 312 7.93 8.96 9.72
CA TYR A 312 9.11 9.49 10.40
C TYR A 312 10.12 8.38 10.72
N ASP A 313 9.68 7.25 11.29
CA ASP A 313 10.54 6.09 11.56
C ASP A 313 11.15 5.52 10.27
N ILE A 314 10.36 5.38 9.20
CA ILE A 314 10.83 4.93 7.89
C ILE A 314 11.88 5.88 7.31
N SER A 315 11.74 7.19 7.53
CA SER A 315 12.72 8.19 7.07
C SER A 315 14.11 8.03 7.68
N GLY A 316 14.22 7.32 8.81
CA GLY A 316 15.48 7.00 9.48
C GLY A 316 16.28 5.87 8.85
N ILE A 317 15.73 5.17 7.83
CA ILE A 317 16.36 3.99 7.24
C ILE A 317 17.54 4.39 6.34
N GLN A 318 18.74 3.99 6.79
CA GLN A 318 20.01 4.36 6.13
C GLN A 318 20.34 3.47 4.92
N ALA A 319 19.69 2.32 4.78
CA ALA A 319 19.91 1.38 3.69
C ALA A 319 19.33 1.85 2.34
N GLY A 320 18.79 3.07 2.26
CA GLY A 320 18.35 3.71 1.02
C GLY A 320 16.94 3.32 0.54
N TRP A 321 16.55 3.88 -0.60
CA TRP A 321 15.20 3.76 -1.16
C TRP A 321 14.84 2.36 -1.65
N GLY A 322 15.81 1.55 -2.09
CA GLY A 322 15.59 0.13 -2.40
C GLY A 322 15.07 -0.65 -1.18
N LYS A 323 15.64 -0.37 0.01
CA LYS A 323 15.19 -0.98 1.27
C LYS A 323 13.79 -0.52 1.66
N ILE A 324 13.53 0.78 1.49
CA ILE A 324 12.23 1.37 1.77
C ILE A 324 11.17 0.77 0.83
N ASN A 325 11.42 0.65 -0.47
CA ASN A 325 10.50 0.03 -1.42
C ASN A 325 10.15 -1.42 -1.02
N LYS A 326 11.16 -2.24 -0.72
CA LYS A 326 10.98 -3.60 -0.20
C LYS A 326 10.14 -3.63 1.08
N GLY A 327 10.38 -2.69 1.99
CA GLY A 327 9.60 -2.50 3.22
C GLY A 327 8.14 -2.11 2.95
N MET A 328 7.91 -1.18 2.02
CA MET A 328 6.57 -0.71 1.62
C MET A 328 5.74 -1.85 1.04
N ILE A 329 6.31 -2.69 0.18
CA ILE A 329 5.61 -3.87 -0.38
C ILE A 329 5.18 -4.84 0.73
N LYS A 330 6.09 -5.16 1.66
CA LYS A 330 5.78 -6.05 2.80
C LYS A 330 4.69 -5.46 3.68
N MET A 331 4.76 -4.16 3.92
CA MET A 331 3.81 -3.45 4.74
C MET A 331 2.45 -3.32 4.05
N TYR A 332 2.38 -3.13 2.73
CA TYR A 332 1.13 -3.17 1.98
C TYR A 332 0.41 -4.50 2.13
N ASN A 333 1.16 -5.61 2.03
CA ASN A 333 0.58 -6.93 2.28
C ASN A 333 0.01 -7.05 3.70
N ALA A 334 0.75 -6.59 4.73
CA ALA A 334 0.37 -6.74 6.13
C ALA A 334 -0.76 -5.78 6.57
N GLU A 335 -0.74 -4.54 6.08
CA GLU A 335 -1.58 -3.43 6.54
C GLU A 335 -2.72 -3.07 5.58
N VAL A 336 -2.70 -3.58 4.35
CA VAL A 336 -3.82 -3.46 3.39
C VAL A 336 -4.43 -4.83 3.16
N LEU A 337 -3.71 -5.74 2.48
CA LEU A 337 -4.30 -7.00 2.00
C LEU A 337 -4.64 -8.00 3.11
N SER A 338 -3.91 -7.98 4.23
CA SER A 338 -4.14 -8.85 5.39
C SER A 338 -5.04 -8.23 6.46
N LYS A 339 -5.62 -7.05 6.21
CA LYS A 339 -6.48 -6.36 7.19
C LYS A 339 -7.94 -6.47 6.81
N PHE A 340 -8.68 -7.26 7.60
CA PHE A 340 -10.12 -7.42 7.43
C PHE A 340 -10.88 -6.10 7.22
N PRO A 341 -10.71 -5.04 8.05
CA PRO A 341 -11.47 -3.80 7.87
C PRO A 341 -11.26 -3.11 6.52
N VAL A 342 -10.09 -3.33 5.91
CA VAL A 342 -9.68 -2.75 4.63
C VAL A 342 -10.24 -3.56 3.46
N VAL A 343 -10.04 -4.89 3.47
CA VAL A 343 -10.40 -5.76 2.33
C VAL A 343 -11.83 -6.29 2.35
N GLN A 344 -12.58 -6.17 3.46
CA GLN A 344 -13.95 -6.68 3.57
C GLN A 344 -14.91 -6.14 2.49
N HIS A 345 -14.61 -5.00 1.89
CA HIS A 345 -15.43 -4.37 0.86
C HIS A 345 -14.98 -4.70 -0.56
N PHE A 346 -13.87 -5.42 -0.74
CA PHE A 346 -13.40 -5.83 -2.05
C PHE A 346 -14.35 -6.88 -2.66
N PRO A 347 -14.98 -6.62 -3.83
CA PRO A 347 -15.86 -7.58 -4.45
C PRO A 347 -15.07 -8.59 -5.29
N PHE A 348 -15.57 -9.83 -5.39
CA PHE A 348 -14.93 -10.91 -6.14
C PHE A 348 -15.82 -11.38 -7.28
N GLY A 349 -15.29 -11.34 -8.50
CA GLY A 349 -15.88 -11.87 -9.73
C GLY A 349 -14.98 -12.91 -10.39
N SER A 350 -15.07 -13.06 -11.71
CA SER A 350 -14.21 -13.99 -12.45
C SER A 350 -12.89 -13.36 -12.91
N LEU A 351 -12.79 -12.02 -12.95
CA LEU A 351 -11.53 -11.31 -13.12
C LEU A 351 -10.62 -11.46 -11.89
N PHE A 352 -11.19 -11.47 -10.68
CA PHE A 352 -10.47 -11.66 -9.42
C PHE A 352 -11.14 -12.77 -8.62
N ARG A 353 -10.69 -14.01 -8.89
CA ARG A 353 -11.38 -15.22 -8.44
C ARG A 353 -11.14 -15.52 -6.96
N TRP A 354 -12.25 -15.71 -6.25
CA TRP A 354 -12.27 -16.34 -4.92
C TRP A 354 -12.11 -17.87 -5.06
N GLU A 355 -10.97 -18.27 -5.58
CA GLU A 355 -10.58 -19.67 -5.74
C GLU A 355 -9.17 -19.83 -5.18
N ARG A 356 -8.92 -20.90 -4.45
CA ARG A 356 -7.57 -21.20 -3.94
C ARG A 356 -6.56 -21.29 -5.09
N ASP A 357 -5.44 -20.59 -4.95
CA ASP A 357 -4.30 -20.76 -5.84
C ASP A 357 -3.60 -22.09 -5.54
N PRO A 358 -3.35 -22.95 -6.55
CA PRO A 358 -2.70 -24.25 -6.33
C PRO A 358 -1.30 -24.15 -5.73
N ASN A 359 -0.61 -23.02 -5.90
CA ASN A 359 0.73 -22.77 -5.36
C ASN A 359 0.69 -22.00 -4.03
N ALA A 360 -0.51 -21.68 -3.51
CA ALA A 360 -0.62 -21.02 -2.21
C ALA A 360 -0.10 -21.92 -1.09
N PRO A 361 0.72 -21.39 -0.17
CA PRO A 361 1.15 -22.12 1.02
C PRO A 361 -0.07 -22.64 1.80
N ILE A 362 0.02 -23.87 2.32
CA ILE A 362 -1.03 -24.40 3.18
C ILE A 362 -1.07 -23.56 4.47
N PRO A 363 -2.22 -22.96 4.84
CA PRO A 363 -2.33 -22.22 6.08
C PRO A 363 -1.97 -23.16 7.24
N THR A 364 -0.91 -22.83 7.97
CA THR A 364 -0.59 -23.51 9.23
C THR A 364 -1.60 -23.02 10.25
N ALA A 365 -2.46 -23.91 10.75
CA ALA A 365 -3.41 -23.59 11.81
C ALA A 365 -2.63 -23.06 13.02
N THR A 366 -2.68 -21.76 13.27
CA THR A 366 -2.12 -21.14 14.47
C THR A 366 -3.18 -21.20 15.56
N ALA A 367 -2.81 -21.74 16.73
CA ALA A 367 -3.68 -22.01 17.88
C ALA A 367 -4.18 -20.76 18.63
N HIS A 368 -4.46 -19.67 17.91
CA HIS A 368 -4.99 -18.42 18.47
C HIS A 368 -6.41 -18.11 17.95
N THR A 369 -7.25 -19.14 17.83
CA THR A 369 -8.70 -19.00 17.61
C THR A 369 -9.43 -20.19 18.24
N THR A 370 -9.21 -20.44 19.54
CA THR A 370 -10.14 -21.26 20.36
C THR A 370 -10.33 -20.64 21.72
N THR A 371 -11.16 -19.60 21.75
CA THR A 371 -11.98 -19.29 22.93
C THR A 371 -13.28 -18.77 22.33
N THR A 372 -14.29 -19.61 22.13
CA THR A 372 -15.39 -19.75 23.10
C THR A 372 -16.31 -20.87 22.64
N THR A 373 -16.41 -21.96 23.43
CA THR A 373 -17.66 -22.70 23.75
C THR A 373 -17.30 -23.86 24.69
N ARG A 374 -17.39 -23.62 26.01
CA ARG A 374 -17.65 -24.68 26.99
C ARG A 374 -18.55 -24.11 28.08
N ARG A 375 -19.74 -24.70 28.22
CA ARG A 375 -20.69 -24.47 29.33
C ARG A 375 -20.31 -25.33 30.54
N THR A 376 -20.42 -24.74 31.73
CA THR A 376 -20.73 -25.29 33.10
C THR A 376 -19.81 -26.42 33.61
N ASP A 377 -19.13 -26.36 34.77
CA ASP A 377 -19.49 -25.90 36.13
C ASP A 377 -18.26 -25.48 36.99
N GLU A 378 -18.52 -24.76 38.10
CA GLU A 378 -17.68 -24.49 39.31
C GLU A 378 -16.76 -23.22 39.41
N PRO A 379 -16.53 -22.68 40.66
CA PRO A 379 -16.59 -21.23 40.92
C PRO A 379 -15.25 -20.49 40.91
N ALA A 380 -15.36 -19.17 40.71
CA ALA A 380 -14.29 -18.21 40.47
C ALA A 380 -13.41 -17.88 41.69
N PRO A 381 -12.18 -17.37 41.43
CA PRO A 381 -11.70 -16.22 42.19
C PRO A 381 -11.20 -15.05 41.32
N SER A 382 -11.58 -13.85 41.78
CA SER A 382 -10.98 -12.52 41.66
C SER A 382 -10.43 -12.00 40.32
N VAL A 383 -11.10 -10.94 39.86
CA VAL A 383 -10.72 -10.01 38.79
C VAL A 383 -9.39 -9.30 39.11
N SER A 384 -8.46 -9.30 38.14
CA SER A 384 -7.46 -8.25 38.02
C SER A 384 -7.43 -7.75 36.56
N SER A 385 -7.65 -6.46 36.42
CA SER A 385 -7.59 -5.71 35.15
C SER A 385 -6.15 -5.58 34.69
N GLN A 386 -5.81 -6.12 33.52
CA GLN A 386 -4.57 -5.78 32.82
C GLN A 386 -4.83 -5.34 31.37
N ALA A 387 -4.61 -4.04 31.22
CA ALA A 387 -4.16 -3.25 30.08
C ALA A 387 -3.91 -3.92 28.72
N ALA A 388 -4.39 -3.21 27.69
CA ALA A 388 -4.07 -3.39 26.28
C ALA A 388 -2.55 -3.45 26.02
N GLY A 389 -2.14 -4.40 25.18
CA GLY A 389 -0.75 -4.60 24.75
C GLY A 389 -0.25 -3.52 23.78
N PRO A 390 1.09 -3.38 23.61
CA PRO A 390 1.70 -2.31 22.85
C PRO A 390 1.61 -2.54 21.34
N GLY A 391 1.40 -1.43 20.60
CA GLY A 391 1.15 -1.40 19.16
C GLY A 391 2.31 -1.87 18.27
N THR A 392 1.91 -2.23 17.04
CA THR A 392 2.73 -2.76 15.96
C THR A 392 3.76 -1.73 15.49
N LYS A 393 5.03 -1.87 15.91
CA LYS A 393 6.17 -1.22 15.24
C LYS A 393 6.56 -2.04 14.01
N ALA A 394 6.91 -1.38 12.91
CA ALA A 394 7.41 -2.03 11.70
C ALA A 394 8.71 -2.81 12.03
N PRO A 395 8.69 -4.16 12.03
CA PRO A 395 9.78 -4.97 12.58
C PRO A 395 11.08 -4.90 11.75
N TRP A 396 11.02 -4.33 10.55
CA TRP A 396 12.17 -4.12 9.67
C TRP A 396 12.89 -2.79 9.87
N ALA A 397 12.35 -1.88 10.70
CA ALA A 397 12.91 -0.54 10.95
C ALA A 397 14.00 -0.51 12.04
N SER A 398 14.38 -1.65 12.63
CA SER A 398 15.43 -1.69 13.66
C SER A 398 16.84 -1.80 13.05
N THR A 399 17.61 -0.72 13.11
CA THR A 399 19.05 -0.72 12.83
C THR A 399 19.84 -1.11 14.07
N ARG A 400 20.51 -2.27 14.05
CA ARG A 400 21.59 -2.61 15.00
C ARG A 400 22.93 -2.38 14.28
N THR A 401 23.69 -1.39 14.71
CA THR A 401 25.07 -1.16 14.31
C THR A 401 26.01 -2.13 15.03
N PRO A 402 26.92 -2.85 14.35
CA PRO A 402 28.08 -3.46 14.99
C PRO A 402 29.28 -2.51 14.92
N GLY A 403 29.93 -2.27 16.07
CA GLY A 403 31.27 -1.67 16.15
C GLY A 403 32.37 -2.67 15.74
N PRO A 404 33.62 -2.22 15.57
CA PRO A 404 34.62 -2.92 14.77
C PRO A 404 35.44 -3.93 15.58
N SER A 405 35.76 -5.06 14.96
CA SER A 405 36.91 -5.88 15.35
C SER A 405 37.51 -6.60 14.14
N SER A 406 38.82 -6.42 13.99
CA SER A 406 39.71 -6.93 12.95
C SER A 406 40.03 -8.42 13.05
N SER A 407 40.06 -9.14 11.91
CA SER A 407 41.16 -10.03 11.42
C SER A 407 40.66 -11.08 10.42
N THR A 408 41.37 -11.23 9.30
CA THR A 408 41.19 -12.17 8.15
C THR A 408 41.90 -13.53 8.38
N PRO A 409 41.95 -14.50 7.43
CA PRO A 409 40.85 -15.22 6.77
C PRO A 409 41.10 -16.76 6.67
N ARG A 410 40.07 -17.60 6.45
CA ARG A 410 40.21 -18.87 5.68
C ARG A 410 38.89 -19.56 5.35
N GLY A 411 38.67 -19.75 4.03
CA GLY A 411 38.12 -20.93 3.35
C GLY A 411 36.83 -21.60 3.84
N GLY A 412 35.81 -21.61 2.97
CA GLY A 412 34.67 -22.54 3.07
C GLY A 412 33.48 -22.07 2.27
N ALA A 413 33.37 -22.53 1.02
CA ALA A 413 32.21 -22.31 0.18
C ALA A 413 30.95 -22.93 0.83
N SER A 414 29.89 -22.13 0.96
CA SER A 414 28.53 -22.63 1.17
C SER A 414 27.57 -21.66 0.50
N THR A 415 27.05 -22.07 -0.64
CA THR A 415 26.01 -21.42 -1.43
C THR A 415 24.66 -21.60 -0.72
N ILE A 416 23.95 -20.50 -0.47
CA ILE A 416 22.58 -20.44 0.07
C ILE A 416 21.72 -19.61 -0.90
N PRO A 417 20.45 -19.98 -1.16
CA PRO A 417 19.81 -19.75 -2.45
C PRO A 417 19.07 -18.40 -2.61
N ASP A 418 18.92 -18.10 -3.89
CA ASP A 418 18.23 -17.03 -4.61
C ASP A 418 16.81 -16.68 -4.09
N THR A 419 16.51 -15.37 -4.01
CA THR A 419 15.34 -14.77 -3.34
C THR A 419 14.27 -14.27 -4.32
N SER A 420 13.95 -15.04 -5.36
CA SER A 420 12.80 -14.81 -6.25
C SER A 420 11.45 -15.28 -5.68
N ARG A 421 11.33 -15.46 -4.36
CA ARG A 421 10.13 -16.01 -3.69
C ARG A 421 9.52 -15.07 -2.64
N LEU A 422 8.19 -15.05 -2.58
CA LEU A 422 7.41 -14.51 -1.45
C LEU A 422 7.93 -15.09 -0.11
N PRO A 423 8.04 -14.28 0.96
CA PRO A 423 8.62 -14.74 2.22
C PRO A 423 7.69 -15.72 2.94
N PRO A 424 8.22 -16.74 3.64
CA PRO A 424 7.46 -17.42 4.68
C PRO A 424 7.37 -16.51 5.93
N GLY A 425 6.15 -16.30 6.43
CA GLY A 425 5.94 -16.08 7.87
C GLY A 425 6.15 -17.41 8.61
N ALA A 426 6.44 -17.49 9.90
CA ALA A 426 6.37 -16.52 10.97
C ALA A 426 7.48 -16.77 12.01
N SER A 427 7.71 -15.73 12.80
CA SER A 427 8.41 -15.70 14.08
C SER A 427 8.02 -16.85 15.02
N ALA A 428 9.01 -17.63 15.44
CA ALA A 428 8.95 -18.42 16.67
C ALA A 428 9.46 -17.57 17.86
N PRO A 429 8.96 -17.78 19.09
CA PRO A 429 9.26 -16.91 20.23
C PRO A 429 10.69 -17.15 20.72
N THR A 430 11.59 -16.19 20.52
CA THR A 430 12.88 -16.18 21.22
C THR A 430 12.67 -15.59 22.60
N ARG A 431 12.60 -16.48 23.60
CA ARG A 431 12.61 -16.14 25.03
C ARG A 431 13.90 -15.39 25.36
N ALA A 432 13.80 -14.12 25.79
CA ALA A 432 14.94 -13.35 26.27
C ALA A 432 15.44 -13.92 27.61
N PRO A 433 16.75 -14.19 27.78
CA PRO A 433 17.28 -14.84 28.98
C PRO A 433 17.86 -13.82 29.96
N TRP A 434 17.03 -13.07 30.69
CA TRP A 434 17.49 -12.40 31.91
C TRP A 434 16.33 -12.04 32.83
N ALA A 435 15.80 -13.08 33.46
CA ALA A 435 15.10 -12.98 34.73
C ALA A 435 15.62 -14.10 35.64
N ASN A 436 16.63 -13.78 36.45
CA ASN A 436 16.70 -14.31 37.80
C ASN A 436 17.58 -13.42 38.68
N THR A 437 16.94 -12.88 39.72
CA THR A 437 17.54 -12.27 40.90
C THR A 437 18.43 -13.24 41.65
N GLN A 438 19.57 -12.76 42.17
CA GLN A 438 20.05 -13.17 43.49
C GLN A 438 20.84 -12.04 44.19
N ARG A 439 20.71 -12.08 45.53
CA ARG A 439 21.05 -11.10 46.57
C ARG A 439 22.55 -10.97 46.88
N GLY A 440 22.89 -9.85 47.53
CA GLY A 440 24.06 -9.65 48.41
C GLY A 440 24.82 -8.37 48.01
N GLY A 441 25.15 -7.39 48.84
CA GLY A 441 25.02 -7.16 50.28
C GLY A 441 25.55 -5.73 50.57
N SER A 442 25.27 -5.22 51.77
CA SER A 442 25.78 -4.01 52.47
C SER A 442 26.98 -3.27 51.86
N THR A 443 27.02 -1.93 51.83
CA THR A 443 27.37 -1.11 53.01
C THR A 443 26.88 0.36 52.98
N SER A 444 26.77 0.87 54.20
CA SER A 444 26.37 2.18 54.74
C SER A 444 27.23 3.40 54.37
N THR A 445 26.62 4.59 54.37
CA THR A 445 26.84 5.77 55.27
C THR A 445 26.13 7.00 54.66
N GLY A 446 25.08 7.55 55.30
CA GLY A 446 25.11 8.73 56.20
C GLY A 446 24.90 10.04 55.38
N ASP A 447 24.09 11.04 55.70
CA ASP A 447 23.30 11.39 56.89
C ASP A 447 22.36 12.60 56.56
N SER A 448 21.28 12.76 57.33
CA SER A 448 20.50 13.99 57.65
C SER A 448 19.68 14.82 56.61
N THR A 449 18.37 14.96 56.93
CA THR A 449 17.27 15.83 56.42
C THR A 449 17.21 17.21 57.16
N PRO A 450 16.20 18.14 57.01
CA PRO A 450 15.06 18.32 56.05
C PRO A 450 14.80 19.78 55.52
N ALA A 451 13.77 19.91 54.65
CA ALA A 451 12.82 21.03 54.47
C ALA A 451 13.09 22.16 53.44
N GLY A 452 12.08 22.44 52.59
CA GLY A 452 11.90 23.70 51.85
C GLY A 452 11.30 23.57 50.44
N GLN A 453 10.13 24.17 50.21
CA GLN A 453 9.34 24.16 48.97
C GLN A 453 9.96 24.99 47.80
N VAL A 454 9.88 24.43 46.57
CA VAL A 454 9.60 24.99 45.20
C VAL A 454 9.72 26.53 45.01
N PRO A 455 10.36 27.10 43.93
CA PRO A 455 10.05 26.80 42.51
C PRO A 455 11.17 26.80 41.45
N THR A 456 10.92 25.96 40.44
CA THR A 456 10.99 26.21 38.98
C THR A 456 12.10 27.12 38.41
N LYS A 457 13.12 26.49 37.78
CA LYS A 457 13.67 26.85 36.45
C LYS A 457 14.68 25.79 35.99
N ALA A 458 14.52 25.31 34.77
CA ALA A 458 15.29 24.24 34.16
C ALA A 458 16.68 24.72 33.68
N PRO A 459 17.77 23.97 33.98
CA PRO A 459 19.08 24.21 33.37
C PRO A 459 19.63 22.94 32.71
N TRP A 460 19.63 22.90 31.38
CA TRP A 460 20.68 22.22 30.61
C TRP A 460 20.66 22.74 29.16
N ALA A 461 21.24 23.93 28.99
CA ALA A 461 21.99 24.21 27.78
C ALA A 461 23.40 23.65 28.01
N LYS A 462 23.67 22.49 27.43
CA LYS A 462 24.92 22.12 26.76
C LYS A 462 24.77 20.78 26.08
#